data_AF-A0A0C3J232-F1
#
_entry.id   AF-A0A0C3J232-F1
#
_cell.length_a   1.000
_cell.length_b   1.000
_cell.length_c   1.000
_cell.angle_alpha   90.00
_cell.angle_beta   90.00
_cell.angle_gamma   90.00
#
_symmetry.space_group_name_H-M   'P 1'
#
loop_
_entity.id
_entity.type
_entity.pdbx_description
1 polymer ?
#
loop_
_entity_poly.entity_id
_entity_poly.type
_entity_poly.pdbx_seq_one_letter_code
_entity_poly.pdbx_strand_id
1 'polypeptide(L)'
;SMSDPDHIIRPPFKRVTQQDPSLQQKIAQYVAQVLGKRESEVKICLPLPTLFAGKLQIRGGGNFFQTTAVSRRPAAPVRRNCYIKYEVILEARNRHLVRVIGYGDLEKIFVLTLPSNKFFASLSGKTLILALITPWNTKGKDTASENTYLLSCHATIVTDVRSLKAVVGLVPVGKRWGIID
;
A
#
# COMPACT_ATOMS: atom_id res chain seq x y z
N SER A 1 -13.82 -13.95 9.54
CA SER A 1 -12.57 -13.70 8.81
C SER A 1 -12.81 -12.56 7.83
N MET A 2 -12.23 -11.37 8.04
CA MET A 2 -12.21 -10.32 7.01
C MET A 2 -11.14 -10.70 5.97
N SER A 3 -11.46 -11.67 5.12
CA SER A 3 -10.55 -12.20 4.11
C SER A 3 -10.88 -11.59 2.76
N ASP A 4 -9.93 -10.84 2.22
CA ASP A 4 -9.77 -10.78 0.77
C ASP A 4 -9.43 -12.20 0.28
N PRO A 5 -9.95 -12.67 -0.86
CA PRO A 5 -9.76 -14.04 -1.31
C PRO A 5 -8.29 -14.45 -1.39
N ASP A 6 -7.38 -13.49 -1.59
CA ASP A 6 -5.95 -13.70 -1.78
C ASP A 6 -5.11 -13.24 -0.59
N HIS A 7 -5.68 -12.47 0.36
CA HIS A 7 -4.94 -11.89 1.48
C HIS A 7 -5.62 -12.04 2.85
N ILE A 8 -4.82 -12.37 3.86
CA ILE A 8 -5.24 -12.52 5.25
C ILE A 8 -4.58 -11.41 6.09
N ILE A 9 -5.39 -10.50 6.62
CA ILE A 9 -4.91 -9.53 7.62
C ILE A 9 -4.61 -10.24 8.95
N ARG A 10 -3.50 -9.88 9.59
CA ARG A 10 -3.00 -10.53 10.79
C ARG A 10 -2.72 -9.49 11.90
N PRO A 11 -2.80 -9.91 13.18
CA PRO A 11 -2.49 -9.06 14.31
C PRO A 11 -1.06 -8.45 14.26
N PRO A 12 -0.79 -7.38 15.02
CA PRO A 12 -1.72 -6.70 15.93
C PRO A 12 -2.81 -5.94 15.19
N PHE A 13 -3.99 -5.90 15.79
CA PHE A 13 -5.12 -5.12 15.31
C PHE A 13 -5.31 -3.91 16.20
N LYS A 14 -5.48 -2.73 15.60
CA LYS A 14 -5.82 -1.51 16.32
C LYS A 14 -7.09 -0.93 15.73
N ARG A 15 -8.13 -0.78 16.56
CA ARG A 15 -9.34 -0.06 16.15
C ARG A 15 -9.01 1.41 15.94
N VAL A 16 -9.58 1.98 14.89
CA VAL A 16 -9.43 3.41 14.61
C VAL A 16 -10.52 4.15 15.37
N THR A 17 -10.11 5.05 16.25
CA THR A 17 -11.01 5.85 17.11
C THR A 17 -11.02 7.32 16.74
N GLN A 18 -10.07 7.76 15.92
CA GLN A 18 -9.88 9.16 15.55
C GLN A 18 -9.50 9.29 14.07
N GLN A 19 -9.86 10.42 13.49
CA GLN A 19 -9.54 10.75 12.11
C GLN A 19 -8.08 11.20 12.00
N ASP A 20 -7.36 10.65 11.02
CA ASP A 20 -6.07 11.15 10.55
C ASP A 20 -6.33 11.91 9.24
N PRO A 21 -6.33 13.27 9.24
CA PRO A 21 -6.70 14.04 8.05
C PRO A 21 -5.80 13.77 6.85
N SER A 22 -4.51 13.52 7.09
CA SER A 22 -3.51 13.25 6.05
C SER A 22 -3.73 11.89 5.41
N LEU A 23 -4.10 10.89 6.21
CA LEU A 23 -4.49 9.56 5.71
C LEU A 23 -5.84 9.63 4.98
N GLN A 24 -6.84 10.30 5.56
CA GLN A 24 -8.18 10.41 4.96
C GLN A 24 -8.12 11.07 3.58
N GLN A 25 -7.26 12.07 3.41
CA GLN A 25 -7.04 12.71 2.11
C GLN A 25 -6.50 11.71 1.07
N LYS A 26 -5.51 10.88 1.43
CA LYS A 26 -4.94 9.89 0.51
C LYS A 26 -5.91 8.77 0.16
N ILE A 27 -6.74 8.37 1.13
CA ILE A 27 -7.85 7.43 0.88
C ILE A 27 -8.84 8.05 -0.12
N ALA A 28 -9.20 9.33 0.06
CA ALA A 28 -10.06 10.04 -0.86
C ALA A 28 -9.49 10.09 -2.28
N GLN A 29 -8.19 10.38 -2.42
CA GLN A 29 -7.51 10.40 -3.71
C GLN A 29 -7.58 9.05 -4.40
N TYR A 30 -7.23 7.97 -3.69
CA TYR A 30 -7.28 6.62 -4.23
C TYR A 30 -8.70 6.21 -4.65
N VAL A 31 -9.69 6.38 -3.77
CA VAL A 31 -11.09 6.00 -4.06
C VAL A 31 -11.68 6.86 -5.19
N ALA A 32 -11.33 8.15 -5.24
CA ALA A 32 -11.74 9.04 -6.34
C ALA A 32 -11.18 8.58 -7.68
N GLN A 33 -9.92 8.17 -7.74
CA GLN A 33 -9.31 7.61 -8.94
C GLN A 33 -10.03 6.32 -9.39
N VAL A 34 -10.32 5.41 -8.45
CA VAL A 34 -11.03 4.15 -8.77
C VAL A 34 -12.46 4.39 -9.27
N LEU A 35 -13.15 5.41 -8.73
CA LEU A 35 -14.53 5.74 -9.10
C LEU A 35 -14.63 6.70 -10.29
N GLY A 36 -13.53 7.31 -10.74
CA GLY A 36 -13.56 8.40 -11.72
C GLY A 36 -14.30 9.64 -11.22
N LYS A 37 -14.17 9.96 -9.92
CA LYS A 37 -14.86 11.08 -9.24
C LYS A 37 -13.88 12.14 -8.75
N ARG A 38 -14.38 13.28 -8.27
CA ARG A 38 -13.55 14.31 -7.63
C ARG A 38 -13.16 13.90 -6.21
N GLU A 39 -11.91 14.15 -5.82
CA GLU A 39 -11.41 13.88 -4.46
C GLU A 39 -12.28 14.55 -3.38
N SER A 40 -12.66 15.81 -3.58
CA SER A 40 -13.44 16.59 -2.61
C SER A 40 -14.81 15.98 -2.34
N GLU A 41 -15.50 15.47 -3.36
CA GLU A 41 -16.79 14.79 -3.24
C GLU A 41 -16.64 13.48 -2.46
N VAL A 42 -15.62 12.68 -2.81
CA VAL A 42 -15.36 11.40 -2.15
C VAL A 42 -14.98 11.60 -0.69
N LYS A 43 -14.16 12.60 -0.38
CA LYS A 43 -13.72 12.90 0.99
C LYS A 43 -14.89 13.16 1.95
N ILE A 44 -15.95 13.82 1.48
CA ILE A 44 -17.15 14.11 2.28
C ILE A 44 -17.93 12.83 2.61
N CYS A 45 -18.01 11.90 1.65
CA CYS A 45 -18.77 10.67 1.80
C CYS A 45 -17.98 9.52 2.44
N LEU A 46 -16.66 9.66 2.56
CA LEU A 46 -15.78 8.59 3.03
C LEU A 46 -15.94 8.33 4.53
N PRO A 47 -16.19 7.07 4.93
CA PRO A 47 -16.13 6.69 6.33
C PRO A 47 -14.69 6.68 6.84
N LEU A 48 -14.53 6.56 8.16
CA LEU A 48 -13.23 6.25 8.75
C LEU A 48 -12.87 4.77 8.49
N PRO A 49 -11.57 4.45 8.35
CA PRO A 49 -11.14 3.06 8.40
C PRO A 49 -11.60 2.42 9.70
N THR A 50 -12.01 1.15 9.68
CA THR A 50 -12.52 0.44 10.85
C THR A 50 -11.39 -0.15 11.68
N LEU A 51 -10.30 -0.54 11.02
CA LEU A 51 -9.22 -1.31 11.61
C LEU A 51 -7.87 -0.99 10.95
N PHE A 52 -6.82 -0.90 11.77
CA PHE A 52 -5.44 -1.04 11.36
C PHE A 52 -4.94 -2.45 11.64
N ALA A 53 -4.29 -3.05 10.65
CA ALA A 53 -3.60 -4.33 10.78
C ALA A 53 -2.09 -4.13 10.78
N GLY A 54 -1.41 -4.94 11.58
CA GLY A 54 0.03 -4.93 11.69
C GLY A 54 0.76 -5.78 10.66
N LYS A 55 0.05 -6.78 10.12
CA LYS A 55 0.61 -7.77 9.21
C LYS A 55 -0.42 -8.15 8.15
N LEU A 56 0.07 -8.59 7.01
CA LEU A 56 -0.71 -9.16 5.91
C LEU A 56 0.00 -10.44 5.44
N GLN A 57 -0.75 -11.49 5.16
CA GLN A 57 -0.22 -12.75 4.63
C GLN A 57 -0.92 -13.05 3.31
N ILE A 58 -0.16 -13.41 2.28
CA ILE A 58 -0.73 -13.93 1.03
C ILE A 58 -1.26 -15.35 1.29
N ARG A 59 -2.49 -15.62 0.88
CA ARG A 59 -3.16 -16.92 1.08
C ARG A 59 -2.40 -18.02 0.31
N GLY A 60 -2.29 -19.21 0.90
CA GLY A 60 -1.53 -20.33 0.33
C GLY A 60 -0.10 -20.52 0.89
N GLY A 61 0.24 -19.86 2.00
CA GLY A 61 1.52 -20.08 2.70
C GLY A 61 2.68 -19.23 2.19
N GLY A 62 2.40 -18.19 1.41
CA GLY A 62 3.40 -17.27 0.86
C GLY A 62 3.88 -16.19 1.83
N ASN A 63 4.41 -15.11 1.25
CA ASN A 63 5.10 -14.02 1.94
C ASN A 63 4.24 -13.31 3.00
N PHE A 64 4.90 -12.89 4.08
CA PHE A 64 4.32 -12.05 5.13
C PHE A 64 4.81 -10.62 4.97
N PHE A 65 3.86 -9.69 4.91
CA PHE A 65 4.12 -8.27 5.04
C PHE A 65 3.95 -7.85 6.49
N GLN A 66 4.82 -6.95 6.94
CA GLN A 66 4.73 -6.32 8.25
C GLN A 66 4.80 -4.82 8.08
N THR A 67 3.91 -4.09 8.75
CA THR A 67 3.95 -2.63 8.70
C THR A 67 5.13 -2.09 9.50
N THR A 68 5.64 -0.92 9.11
CA THR A 68 6.67 -0.19 9.89
C THR A 68 6.24 0.01 11.34
N ALA A 69 4.95 0.22 11.60
CA ALA A 69 4.37 0.38 12.92
C ALA A 69 4.55 -0.83 13.86
N VAL A 70 4.67 -2.05 13.31
CA VAL A 70 4.87 -3.29 14.09
C VAL A 70 6.30 -3.78 14.03
N SER A 71 7.09 -3.29 13.08
CA SER A 71 8.52 -3.54 13.00
C SER A 71 9.24 -2.77 14.11
N ARG A 72 9.24 -3.30 15.35
CA ARG A 72 10.09 -2.77 16.44
C ARG A 72 11.54 -2.62 15.89
N ARG A 73 12.13 -1.42 15.97
CA ARG A 73 13.51 -1.10 15.49
C ARG A 73 14.57 -2.04 16.13
N PRO A 74 15.81 -2.13 15.61
CA PRO A 74 16.25 -2.21 14.22
C PRO A 74 16.92 -3.59 14.00
N ALA A 75 16.20 -4.57 13.44
CA ALA A 75 16.92 -5.56 12.65
C ALA A 75 17.59 -4.80 11.49
N ALA A 76 18.82 -5.18 11.11
CA ALA A 76 19.52 -4.59 9.98
C ALA A 76 18.55 -4.43 8.79
N PRO A 77 18.61 -3.33 8.01
CA PRO A 77 17.72 -3.09 6.86
C PRO A 77 17.60 -4.30 5.91
N VAL A 78 18.60 -5.18 5.95
CA VAL A 78 18.68 -6.46 5.26
C VAL A 78 17.45 -7.37 5.38
N ARG A 79 16.71 -7.37 6.51
CA ARG A 79 15.60 -8.33 6.76
C ARG A 79 14.31 -7.70 7.28
N ARG A 80 13.91 -6.53 6.76
CA ARG A 80 12.59 -6.00 7.12
C ARG A 80 11.54 -6.47 6.15
N ASN A 81 10.52 -7.15 6.66
CA ASN A 81 9.33 -7.55 5.88
C ASN A 81 8.37 -6.38 5.60
N CYS A 82 8.85 -5.14 5.72
CA CYS A 82 8.12 -3.93 5.35
C CYS A 82 8.51 -3.42 3.96
N TYR A 83 9.56 -3.94 3.34
CA TYR A 83 9.91 -3.60 1.96
C TYR A 83 9.02 -4.37 1.01
N ILE A 84 8.39 -3.63 0.11
CA ILE A 84 7.44 -4.16 -0.85
C ILE A 84 7.78 -3.71 -2.26
N LYS A 85 7.44 -4.56 -3.21
CA LYS A 85 7.26 -4.22 -4.61
C LYS A 85 5.78 -3.99 -4.79
N TYR A 86 5.39 -2.93 -5.48
CA TYR A 86 4.01 -2.67 -5.77
C TYR A 86 3.84 -2.29 -7.22
N GLU A 87 2.64 -2.53 -7.72
CA GLU A 87 2.28 -2.26 -9.08
C GLU A 87 1.03 -1.39 -9.13
N VAL A 88 1.13 -0.22 -9.74
CA VAL A 88 0.01 0.70 -9.86
C VAL A 88 -0.21 1.06 -11.32
N ILE A 89 -1.47 1.25 -11.68
CA ILE A 89 -1.84 1.78 -12.98
C ILE A 89 -2.01 3.29 -12.83
N LEU A 90 -1.16 4.05 -13.53
CA LEU A 90 -1.23 5.50 -13.55
C LEU A 90 -1.71 5.96 -14.93
N GLU A 91 -2.53 6.99 -14.97
CA GLU A 91 -2.86 7.67 -16.21
C GLU A 91 -1.72 8.62 -16.58
N ALA A 92 -1.06 8.38 -17.71
CA ALA A 92 -0.04 9.26 -18.24
C ALA A 92 -0.66 10.55 -18.81
N ARG A 93 0.18 11.57 -19.07
CA ARG A 93 -0.27 12.89 -19.58
C ARG A 93 -1.07 12.81 -20.89
N ASN A 94 -0.86 11.75 -21.66
CA ASN A 94 -1.57 11.45 -22.92
C ASN A 94 -2.84 10.60 -22.71
N ARG A 95 -3.33 10.44 -21.47
CA ARG A 95 -4.47 9.59 -21.09
C ARG A 95 -4.28 8.10 -21.33
N HIS A 96 -3.07 7.65 -21.62
CA HIS A 96 -2.78 6.22 -21.66
C HIS A 96 -2.52 5.69 -20.26
N LEU A 97 -3.11 4.54 -19.94
CA LEU A 97 -2.85 3.83 -18.70
C LEU A 97 -1.49 3.14 -18.79
N VAL A 98 -0.59 3.49 -17.87
CA VAL A 98 0.75 2.93 -17.77
C VAL A 98 0.85 2.15 -16.47
N ARG A 99 1.24 0.89 -16.59
CA ARG A 99 1.60 0.04 -15.47
C ARG A 99 2.97 0.48 -14.95
N VAL A 100 3.02 0.90 -13.70
CA VAL A 100 4.25 1.34 -13.03
C VAL A 100 4.57 0.37 -11.90
N ILE A 101 5.78 -0.15 -11.93
CA ILE A 101 6.36 -0.95 -10.85
C ILE A 101 7.17 -0.02 -9.96
N GLY A 102 6.96 -0.14 -8.65
CA GLY A 102 7.67 0.65 -7.66
C GLY A 102 8.05 -0.20 -6.45
N TYR A 103 8.94 0.37 -5.64
CA TYR A 103 9.38 -0.22 -4.37
C TYR A 103 9.13 0.78 -3.25
N GLY A 104 8.80 0.29 -2.05
CA GLY A 104 8.40 1.17 -0.96
C GLY A 104 8.44 0.51 0.40
N ASP A 105 8.31 1.33 1.42
CA ASP A 105 8.06 0.89 2.79
C ASP A 105 6.56 0.80 3.03
N LEU A 106 6.09 -0.34 3.50
CA LEU A 106 4.70 -0.56 3.91
C LEU A 106 4.46 0.05 5.29
N GLU A 107 3.82 1.22 5.33
CA GLU A 107 3.63 2.01 6.55
C GLU A 107 2.44 1.53 7.38
N LYS A 108 1.29 1.33 6.72
CA LYS A 108 0.02 0.94 7.38
C LYS A 108 -0.76 0.01 6.47
N ILE A 109 -1.49 -0.93 7.07
CA ILE A 109 -2.56 -1.69 6.41
C ILE A 109 -3.85 -1.34 7.14
N PHE A 110 -4.91 -1.06 6.39
CA PHE A 110 -6.19 -0.65 6.97
C PHE A 110 -7.39 -1.14 6.19
N VAL A 111 -8.49 -1.34 6.93
CA VAL A 111 -9.76 -1.82 6.39
C VAL A 111 -10.75 -0.67 6.32
N LEU A 112 -11.37 -0.48 5.17
CA LEU A 112 -12.37 0.55 4.90
C LEU A 112 -13.65 -0.11 4.38
N THR A 113 -14.74 -0.05 5.15
CA THR A 113 -16.05 -0.54 4.71
C THR A 113 -16.86 0.61 4.15
N LEU A 114 -17.15 0.57 2.86
CA LEU A 114 -17.89 1.63 2.18
C LEU A 114 -19.41 1.45 2.38
N PRO A 115 -20.16 2.54 2.58
CA PRO A 115 -21.62 2.50 2.65
C PRO A 115 -22.25 1.87 1.39
N SER A 116 -23.37 1.18 1.57
CA SER A 116 -24.18 0.69 0.46
C SER A 116 -25.06 1.82 -0.08
N ASN A 117 -24.57 2.55 -1.09
CA ASN A 117 -25.32 3.61 -1.75
C ASN A 117 -24.83 3.84 -3.20
N LYS A 118 -25.62 4.57 -3.98
CA LYS A 118 -25.33 4.85 -5.39
C LYS A 118 -24.05 5.66 -5.60
N PHE A 119 -23.60 6.42 -4.61
CA PHE A 119 -22.39 7.26 -4.72
C PHE A 119 -21.14 6.39 -4.96
N PHE A 120 -21.01 5.28 -4.23
CA PHE A 120 -19.86 4.39 -4.35
C PHE A 120 -19.93 3.42 -5.53
N ALA A 121 -21.01 3.42 -6.31
CA ALA A 121 -21.16 2.64 -7.54
C ALA A 121 -20.67 1.18 -7.40
N SER A 122 -19.66 0.78 -8.17
CA SER A 122 -19.07 -0.57 -8.15
C SER A 122 -18.40 -0.95 -6.82
N LEU A 123 -18.16 0.02 -5.93
CA LEU A 123 -17.62 -0.16 -4.59
C LEU A 123 -18.70 -0.10 -3.48
N SER A 124 -19.97 0.11 -3.84
CA SER A 124 -21.08 0.19 -2.89
C SER A 124 -21.15 -1.06 -1.99
N GLY A 125 -21.15 -0.83 -0.68
CA GLY A 125 -21.21 -1.90 0.33
C GLY A 125 -19.95 -2.77 0.43
N LYS A 126 -18.88 -2.46 -0.31
CA LYS A 126 -17.65 -3.27 -0.31
C LYS A 126 -16.74 -2.88 0.85
N THR A 127 -16.02 -3.89 1.33
CA THR A 127 -14.88 -3.69 2.23
C THR A 127 -13.59 -3.70 1.40
N LEU A 128 -12.82 -2.63 1.52
CA LEU A 128 -11.50 -2.48 0.92
C LEU A 128 -10.42 -2.73 1.95
N ILE A 129 -9.38 -3.47 1.58
CA ILE A 129 -8.15 -3.59 2.36
C ILE A 129 -7.08 -2.79 1.63
N LEU A 130 -6.61 -1.71 2.25
CA LEU A 130 -5.73 -0.74 1.63
C LEU A 130 -4.41 -0.65 2.39
N ALA A 131 -3.37 -0.22 1.68
CA ALA A 131 -2.04 -0.02 2.20
C ALA A 131 -1.61 1.44 2.03
N LEU A 132 -0.97 2.00 3.07
CA LEU A 132 -0.20 3.23 2.99
C LEU A 132 1.26 2.85 2.74
N ILE A 133 1.86 3.43 1.71
CA ILE A 133 3.22 3.13 1.28
C ILE A 133 4.03 4.42 1.25
N THR A 134 5.29 4.38 1.68
CA THR A 134 6.30 5.39 1.37
C THR A 134 7.15 4.88 0.20
N PRO A 135 6.94 5.39 -1.03
CA PRO A 135 7.72 4.93 -2.18
C PRO A 135 9.19 5.34 -2.09
N TRP A 136 10.06 4.48 -2.62
CA TRP A 136 11.46 4.79 -2.87
C TRP A 136 11.68 5.18 -4.34
N ASN A 137 12.55 6.15 -4.54
CA ASN A 137 13.07 6.52 -5.85
C ASN A 137 14.08 5.45 -6.30
N THR A 138 13.68 4.67 -7.30
CA THR A 138 14.53 3.69 -7.98
C THR A 138 14.90 4.12 -9.41
N LYS A 139 14.60 5.36 -9.80
CA LYS A 139 14.68 5.87 -11.18
C LYS A 139 13.86 5.04 -12.19
N GLY A 140 12.77 4.41 -11.72
CA GLY A 140 11.90 3.58 -12.57
C GLY A 140 12.49 2.22 -12.93
N LYS A 141 13.57 1.79 -12.26
CA LYS A 141 14.20 0.48 -12.47
C LYS A 141 13.44 -0.63 -11.77
N ASP A 142 13.45 -1.81 -12.40
CA ASP A 142 12.90 -3.06 -11.87
C ASP A 142 14.04 -4.06 -11.66
N THR A 143 14.07 -4.69 -10.49
CA THR A 143 15.01 -5.75 -10.10
C THR A 143 14.96 -6.96 -11.03
N ALA A 144 13.84 -7.19 -11.71
CA ALA A 144 13.71 -8.26 -12.69
C ALA A 144 14.61 -8.05 -13.93
N SER A 145 14.95 -6.78 -14.23
CA SER A 145 15.70 -6.41 -15.43
C SER A 145 17.11 -5.92 -15.12
N GLU A 146 17.31 -5.26 -13.98
CA GLU A 146 18.60 -4.66 -13.62
C GLU A 146 18.78 -4.43 -12.12
N ASN A 147 20.05 -4.26 -11.72
CA ASN A 147 20.41 -3.89 -10.35
C ASN A 147 19.75 -2.57 -9.94
N THR A 148 18.84 -2.67 -8.98
CA THR A 148 18.02 -1.55 -8.51
C THR A 148 18.42 -1.15 -7.10
N TYR A 149 18.53 0.16 -6.86
CA TYR A 149 19.01 0.73 -5.61
C TYR A 149 18.03 1.76 -5.06
N LEU A 150 17.92 1.80 -3.73
CA LEU A 150 17.15 2.83 -3.03
C LEU A 150 17.94 4.15 -3.00
N LEU A 151 17.32 5.24 -3.46
CA LEU A 151 17.95 6.57 -3.48
C LEU A 151 17.37 7.51 -2.43
N SER A 152 16.08 7.83 -2.55
CA SER A 152 15.37 8.79 -1.68
C SER A 152 13.90 8.39 -1.56
N CYS A 153 13.22 8.79 -0.50
CA CYS A 153 11.78 8.56 -0.37
C CYS A 153 10.96 9.61 -1.13
N HIS A 154 9.78 9.23 -1.60
CA HIS A 154 8.74 10.12 -2.11
C HIS A 154 7.61 10.30 -1.10
N ALA A 155 6.63 11.14 -1.44
CA ALA A 155 5.41 11.30 -0.65
C ALA A 155 4.62 9.98 -0.57
N THR A 156 3.97 9.75 0.57
CA THR A 156 3.21 8.53 0.81
C THR A 156 1.97 8.44 -0.10
N ILE A 157 1.64 7.22 -0.50
CA ILE A 157 0.50 6.89 -1.36
C ILE A 157 -0.38 5.81 -0.73
N VAL A 158 -1.65 5.77 -1.12
CA VAL A 158 -2.59 4.70 -0.76
C VAL A 158 -2.87 3.85 -2.01
N THR A 159 -2.85 2.53 -1.84
CA THR A 159 -3.23 1.58 -2.89
C THR A 159 -3.90 0.34 -2.30
N ASP A 160 -4.47 -0.50 -3.15
CA ASP A 160 -5.02 -1.81 -2.78
C ASP A 160 -3.92 -2.79 -2.38
N VAL A 161 -4.15 -3.58 -1.32
CA VAL A 161 -3.17 -4.60 -0.90
C VAL A 161 -2.93 -5.68 -1.97
N ARG A 162 -3.86 -5.90 -2.89
CA ARG A 162 -3.69 -6.83 -4.02
C ARG A 162 -2.62 -6.39 -5.01
N SER A 163 -2.22 -5.13 -4.94
CA SER A 163 -1.13 -4.56 -5.76
C SER A 163 0.26 -4.86 -5.19
N LEU A 164 0.35 -5.50 -4.02
CA LEU A 164 1.59 -5.67 -3.28
C LEU A 164 2.23 -7.03 -3.53
N LYS A 165 3.55 -7.03 -3.60
CA LYS A 165 4.42 -8.21 -3.60
C LYS A 165 5.52 -7.99 -2.57
N ALA A 166 5.87 -9.04 -1.83
CA ALA A 166 6.95 -8.93 -0.86
C ALA A 166 8.29 -9.03 -1.58
N VAL A 167 9.24 -8.23 -1.14
CA VAL A 167 10.63 -8.24 -1.61
C VAL A 167 11.43 -9.19 -0.72
N VAL A 168 12.37 -9.94 -1.29
CA VAL A 168 13.21 -10.90 -0.55
C VAL A 168 14.09 -10.19 0.49
N GLY A 169 14.67 -9.04 0.15
CA GLY A 169 15.39 -8.21 1.11
C GLY A 169 16.20 -7.08 0.49
N LEU A 170 17.04 -6.45 1.32
CA LEU A 170 17.98 -5.42 0.88
C LEU A 170 19.42 -5.88 1.14
N VAL A 171 20.34 -5.52 0.25
CA VAL A 171 21.77 -5.81 0.42
C VAL A 171 22.57 -4.50 0.43
N PRO A 172 23.50 -4.30 1.39
CA PRO A 172 24.36 -3.13 1.37
C PRO A 172 25.33 -3.22 0.19
N VAL A 173 25.41 -2.17 -0.62
CA VAL A 173 26.34 -2.02 -1.74
C VAL A 173 27.02 -0.65 -1.63
N GLY A 174 28.21 -0.63 -1.03
CA GLY A 174 28.92 0.60 -0.69
C GLY A 174 28.08 1.47 0.25
N LYS A 175 27.73 2.69 -0.20
CA LYS A 175 26.89 3.65 0.56
C LYS A 175 25.38 3.53 0.23
N ARG A 176 24.97 2.52 -0.54
CA ARG A 176 23.58 2.34 -1.01
C ARG A 176 23.04 0.98 -0.59
N TRP A 177 21.72 0.81 -0.76
CA TRP A 177 21.02 -0.45 -0.56
C TRP A 177 20.50 -0.94 -1.90
N GLY A 178 20.95 -2.12 -2.33
CA GLY A 178 20.40 -2.85 -3.47
C GLY A 178 19.18 -3.66 -3.06
N ILE A 179 18.21 -3.79 -3.96
CA ILE A 179 16.98 -4.56 -3.74
C ILE A 179 17.19 -5.98 -4.26
N ILE A 180 16.78 -6.98 -3.47
CA ILE A 180 16.68 -8.38 -3.88
C ILE A 180 15.19 -8.73 -3.86
N ASP A 181 14.61 -9.03 -5.02
CA ASP A 181 13.19 -9.37 -5.23
C ASP A 181 13.04 -10.84 -5.58
#